data_AF-A0A293MH57-F1
#
_entry.id   AF-A0A293MH57-F1
#
_cell.length_a   1.000
_cell.length_b   1.000
_cell.length_c   1.000
_cell.angle_alpha   90.00
_cell.angle_beta   90.00
_cell.angle_gamma   90.00
#
_symmetry.space_group_name_H-M   'P 1'
#
loop_
_entity.id
_entity.type
_entity.pdbx_description
1 polymer ?
#
loop_
_entity_poly.entity_id
_entity_poly.type
_entity_poly.pdbx_seq_one_letter_code
_entity_poly.pdbx_strand_id
1 'polypeptide(L)'
;MLNQTNVQHNNNKFMALQVLRSTDVERYYAWFHWGRVGKNGQSNLVNCGKDKEKAKALFVAKFLEKTKNEWDNRAKFKKHAEKYDMVKVDSSARKEDLEELMNLRSEVCTKDKQDENPSELNPTLQDLMRYISSVSDLDKLQATLRKMDYDFNKAPLGKLSDEQIQAGYKALRKVEKCIKKKEKHALLVEACNDFYTRIPHDFGMKRPPIITTVEEVSRKVKLLEALSDIQVTLELMRKEKKLKKCHPLDRLYFPWS
;
A
#
# COMPACT_ATOMS: atom_id res chain seq x y z
N MET A 1 8.27 5.63 3.24
CA MET A 1 7.04 6.44 3.40
C MET A 1 6.85 6.79 4.86
N LEU A 2 6.21 7.92 5.16
CA LEU A 2 5.89 8.33 6.51
C LEU A 2 4.37 8.48 6.70
N ASN A 3 3.83 8.10 7.86
CA ASN A 3 2.42 8.25 8.19
C ASN A 3 2.23 8.74 9.63
N GLN A 4 1.15 9.47 9.88
CA GLN A 4 0.78 9.96 11.20
C GLN A 4 -0.73 10.01 11.34
N THR A 5 -1.25 9.30 12.36
CA THR A 5 -2.65 9.41 12.76
C THR A 5 -2.77 9.89 14.21
N ASN A 6 -3.64 10.87 14.43
CA ASN A 6 -4.11 11.26 15.76
C ASN A 6 -5.61 11.53 15.65
N VAL A 7 -6.40 10.60 16.16
CA VAL A 7 -7.85 10.64 16.13
C VAL A 7 -8.36 11.86 16.89
N GLN A 8 -7.80 12.19 18.05
CA GLN A 8 -8.21 13.34 18.87
C GLN A 8 -8.12 14.67 18.13
N HIS A 9 -7.21 14.83 17.18
CA HIS A 9 -7.09 16.08 16.41
C HIS A 9 -7.47 15.93 14.92
N ASN A 10 -8.13 14.82 14.54
CA ASN A 10 -8.46 14.50 13.15
C ASN A 10 -7.25 14.61 12.20
N ASN A 11 -6.07 14.25 12.71
CA ASN A 11 -4.87 14.17 11.91
C ASN A 11 -4.81 12.77 11.31
N ASN A 12 -4.70 12.71 9.98
CA ASN A 12 -4.44 11.48 9.23
C ASN A 12 -3.62 11.87 8.01
N LYS A 13 -2.30 11.93 8.18
CA LYS A 13 -1.37 12.62 7.27
C LYS A 13 -0.28 11.68 6.82
N PHE A 14 0.04 11.72 5.53
CA PHE A 14 1.21 11.05 4.98
C PHE A 14 2.29 12.05 4.59
N MET A 15 3.52 11.54 4.48
CA MET A 15 4.61 12.25 3.83
C MET A 15 5.52 11.25 3.09
N ALA A 16 5.69 11.46 1.79
CA ALA A 16 6.71 10.82 0.97
C ALA A 16 7.96 11.72 0.93
N LEU A 17 9.10 11.09 1.13
CA LEU A 17 10.42 11.71 0.97
C LEU A 17 11.16 10.85 -0.06
N GLN A 18 11.72 11.46 -1.09
CA GLN A 18 12.52 10.77 -2.11
C GLN A 18 13.73 11.60 -2.51
N VAL A 19 14.83 10.92 -2.81
CA VAL A 19 15.97 11.48 -3.55
C VAL A 19 15.89 10.89 -4.95
N LEU A 20 15.84 11.77 -5.95
CA LEU A 20 15.65 11.39 -7.35
C LEU A 20 16.90 11.75 -8.14
N ARG A 21 17.21 10.95 -9.17
CA ARG A 21 18.21 11.25 -10.18
C ARG A 21 17.51 11.23 -11.54
N SER A 22 17.77 12.23 -12.37
CA SER A 22 17.27 12.23 -13.76
C SER A 22 17.97 11.12 -14.57
N THR A 23 17.21 10.47 -15.46
CA THR A 23 17.71 9.41 -16.35
C THR A 23 18.60 9.97 -17.45
N ASP A 24 18.24 11.14 -17.97
CA ASP A 24 18.85 11.69 -19.20
C ASP A 24 20.03 12.61 -18.90
N VAL A 25 19.98 13.32 -17.76
CA VAL A 25 21.03 14.23 -17.33
C VAL A 25 21.46 13.92 -15.91
N GLU A 26 22.74 14.12 -15.60
CA GLU A 26 23.24 13.98 -14.23
C GLU A 26 22.74 15.14 -13.36
N ARG A 27 21.48 15.07 -12.94
CA ARG A 27 20.85 16.00 -12.00
C ARG A 27 20.15 15.24 -10.90
N TYR A 28 20.26 15.76 -9.70
CA TYR A 28 19.67 15.20 -8.49
C TYR A 28 18.60 16.15 -7.94
N TYR A 29 17.56 15.56 -7.34
CA TYR A 29 16.46 16.29 -6.76
C TYR A 29 16.10 15.71 -5.40
N ALA A 30 15.68 16.57 -4.46
CA ALA A 30 14.97 16.14 -3.27
C ALA A 30 13.47 16.40 -3.49
N TRP A 31 12.66 15.36 -3.45
CA TRP A 31 11.22 15.45 -3.63
C TRP A 31 10.49 15.12 -2.33
N PHE A 32 9.57 15.99 -1.97
CA PHE A 32 8.74 15.86 -0.79
C PHE A 32 7.29 15.98 -1.20
N HIS A 33 6.45 15.04 -0.77
CA HIS A 33 5.03 15.06 -1.06
C HIS A 33 4.25 14.73 0.22
N TRP A 34 3.27 15.55 0.58
CA TRP A 34 2.56 15.40 1.84
C TRP A 34 1.11 15.81 1.70
N GLY A 35 0.26 15.23 2.52
CA GLY A 35 -1.16 15.54 2.49
C GLY A 35 -1.95 14.66 3.43
N ARG A 36 -3.26 14.69 3.23
CA ARG A 36 -4.19 13.79 3.91
C ARG A 36 -4.21 12.45 3.20
N VAL A 37 -4.16 11.35 3.96
CA VAL A 37 -4.18 9.99 3.38
C VAL A 37 -5.42 9.83 2.48
N GLY A 38 -5.22 9.33 1.27
CA GLY A 38 -6.28 9.13 0.26
C GLY A 38 -6.67 10.37 -0.55
N LYS A 39 -6.06 11.53 -0.28
CA LYS A 39 -6.28 12.77 -1.04
C LYS A 39 -4.99 13.24 -1.71
N ASN A 40 -5.16 14.00 -2.78
CA ASN A 40 -4.03 14.67 -3.43
C ASN A 40 -3.39 15.64 -2.44
N GLY A 41 -2.09 15.46 -2.22
CA GLY A 41 -1.29 16.30 -1.36
C GLY A 41 -0.62 17.45 -2.10
N GLN A 42 0.14 18.24 -1.35
CA GLN A 42 1.10 19.20 -1.90
C GLN A 42 2.42 18.48 -2.17
N SER A 43 3.22 19.01 -3.09
CA SER A 43 4.58 18.53 -3.29
C SER A 43 5.57 19.67 -3.46
N ASN A 44 6.83 19.38 -3.21
CA ASN A 44 7.94 20.28 -3.44
C ASN A 44 9.11 19.49 -4.05
N LEU A 45 9.61 19.95 -5.20
CA LEU A 45 10.72 19.37 -5.91
C LEU A 45 11.89 20.36 -5.87
N VAL A 46 12.93 20.03 -5.11
CA VAL A 46 14.12 20.88 -4.97
C VAL A 46 15.20 20.37 -5.92
N ASN A 47 15.55 21.18 -6.92
CA ASN A 47 16.65 20.89 -7.83
C ASN A 47 18.00 21.12 -7.13
N CYS A 48 18.82 20.08 -7.09
CA CYS A 48 20.15 20.10 -6.47
C CYS A 48 21.29 20.15 -7.51
N GLY A 49 20.97 20.29 -8.81
CA GLY A 49 21.96 20.25 -9.88
C GLY A 49 22.73 18.94 -9.89
N LYS A 50 24.05 18.99 -10.07
CA LYS A 50 24.93 17.80 -10.03
C LYS A 50 25.27 17.34 -8.61
N ASP A 51 24.84 18.07 -7.57
CA ASP A 51 25.20 17.79 -6.19
C ASP A 51 24.27 16.74 -5.56
N LYS A 52 24.72 15.48 -5.62
CA LYS A 52 24.05 14.34 -4.99
C LYS A 52 23.99 14.45 -3.47
N GLU A 53 25.04 14.98 -2.84
CA GLU A 53 25.14 15.03 -1.38
C GLU A 53 24.21 16.09 -0.80
N LYS A 54 24.01 17.22 -1.50
CA LYS A 54 22.97 18.19 -1.15
C LYS A 54 21.57 17.58 -1.16
N ALA A 55 21.23 16.78 -2.17
CA ALA A 55 19.92 16.13 -2.23
C ALA A 55 19.71 15.15 -1.06
N LYS A 56 20.74 14.37 -0.71
CA LYS A 56 20.72 13.50 0.47
C LYS A 56 20.61 14.29 1.77
N ALA A 57 21.38 15.37 1.93
CA ALA A 57 21.37 16.19 3.14
C ALA A 57 19.98 16.78 3.39
N LEU A 58 19.31 17.29 2.35
CA LEU A 58 17.94 17.77 2.43
C LEU A 58 16.97 16.66 2.85
N PHE A 59 17.13 15.46 2.30
CA PHE A 59 16.32 14.31 2.67
C PHE A 59 16.52 13.93 4.15
N VAL A 60 17.76 13.79 4.60
CA VAL A 60 18.12 13.39 5.97
C VAL A 60 17.62 14.44 6.98
N ALA A 61 17.84 15.72 6.69
CA ALA A 61 17.34 16.81 7.52
C ALA A 61 15.81 16.76 7.63
N LYS A 62 15.10 16.54 6.51
CA LYS A 62 13.64 16.44 6.52
C LYS A 62 13.14 15.21 7.28
N PHE A 63 13.81 14.06 7.11
CA PHE A 63 13.49 12.84 7.83
C PHE A 63 13.64 13.04 9.35
N LEU A 64 14.76 13.62 9.80
CA LEU A 64 15.00 13.91 11.21
C LEU A 64 13.97 14.90 11.77
N GLU A 65 13.67 16.00 11.06
CA GLU A 65 12.67 16.99 11.47
C GLU A 65 11.29 16.36 11.74
N LYS A 66 10.88 15.45 10.84
CA LYS A 66 9.53 14.85 10.84
C LYS A 66 9.38 13.61 11.72
N THR A 67 10.47 12.90 11.98
CA THR A 67 10.43 11.63 12.73
C THR A 67 11.15 11.68 14.07
N LYS A 68 12.04 12.65 14.29
CA LYS A 68 13.03 12.68 15.39
C LYS A 68 13.98 11.47 15.41
N ASN A 69 14.15 10.79 14.27
CA ASN A 69 15.08 9.68 14.12
C ASN A 69 16.15 10.03 13.08
N GLU A 70 17.37 9.55 13.30
CA GLU A 70 18.44 9.64 12.32
C GLU A 70 18.21 8.65 11.18
N TRP A 71 18.49 9.07 9.95
CA TRP A 71 18.28 8.22 8.77
C TRP A 71 19.21 7.01 8.74
N ASP A 72 20.46 7.19 9.16
CA ASP A 72 21.47 6.12 9.13
C ASP A 72 21.15 5.02 10.14
N ASN A 73 20.48 5.36 11.25
CA ASN A 73 20.03 4.42 12.26
C ASN A 73 18.53 4.04 12.13
N ARG A 74 17.95 4.14 10.93
CA ARG A 74 16.53 3.80 10.69
C ARG A 74 16.14 2.36 11.01
N ALA A 75 17.11 1.44 11.14
CA ALA A 75 16.85 0.07 11.57
C ALA A 75 16.36 0.00 13.02
N LYS A 76 16.78 0.95 13.88
CA LYS A 76 16.35 1.09 15.27
C LYS A 76 15.31 2.19 15.44
N PHE A 77 14.47 2.40 14.42
CA PHE A 77 13.46 3.46 14.42
C PHE A 77 12.55 3.38 15.65
N LYS A 78 12.36 4.52 16.33
CA LYS A 78 11.45 4.65 17.46
C LYS A 78 10.37 5.68 17.14
N LYS A 79 9.11 5.27 17.24
CA LYS A 79 7.98 6.19 17.16
C LYS A 79 8.04 7.19 18.32
N HIS A 80 8.01 8.49 17.99
CA HIS A 80 7.80 9.57 18.96
C HIS A 80 6.36 10.10 18.90
N ALA A 81 5.82 10.51 20.04
CA ALA A 81 4.52 11.18 20.11
C ALA A 81 4.48 12.40 19.17
N GLU A 82 3.33 12.60 18.51
CA GLU A 82 3.05 13.72 17.59
C GLU A 82 3.99 13.88 16.38
N LYS A 83 4.88 12.91 16.14
CA LYS A 83 5.72 12.86 14.94
C LYS A 83 5.17 11.86 13.93
N TYR A 84 5.82 11.74 12.78
CA TYR A 84 5.51 10.68 11.83
C TYR A 84 6.07 9.32 12.30
N ASP A 85 5.48 8.24 11.84
CA ASP A 85 6.04 6.88 11.84
C ASP A 85 6.55 6.54 10.44
N MET A 86 7.47 5.58 10.37
CA MET A 86 7.96 5.05 9.11
C MET A 86 7.12 3.83 8.69
N VAL A 87 6.47 3.95 7.52
CA VAL A 87 5.74 2.84 6.89
C VAL A 87 6.68 2.16 5.91
N LYS A 88 6.92 0.86 6.16
CA LYS A 88 7.75 0.01 5.32
C LYS A 88 6.96 -0.47 4.11
N VAL A 89 7.33 0.06 2.95
CA VAL A 89 6.81 -0.36 1.64
C VAL A 89 7.74 -1.41 1.05
N ASP A 90 7.16 -2.40 0.38
CA ASP A 90 7.94 -3.39 -0.34
C ASP A 90 8.61 -2.73 -1.55
N SER A 91 9.94 -2.72 -1.53
CA SER A 91 10.79 -2.08 -2.54
C SER A 91 11.01 -2.96 -3.77
N SER A 92 10.63 -4.25 -3.71
CA SER A 92 10.71 -5.19 -4.83
C SER A 92 9.60 -4.97 -5.87
N ALA A 93 8.57 -4.20 -5.53
CA ALA A 93 7.55 -3.75 -6.46
C ALA A 93 7.96 -2.41 -7.06
N ARG A 94 8.71 -2.43 -8.17
CA ARG A 94 8.89 -1.22 -8.97
C ARG A 94 7.52 -0.75 -9.45
N LYS A 95 7.32 0.58 -9.57
CA LYS A 95 6.07 1.14 -10.10
C LYS A 95 5.73 0.55 -11.48
N GLU A 96 6.76 0.37 -12.30
CA GLU A 96 6.70 -0.29 -13.60
C GLU A 96 6.05 -1.68 -13.51
N ASP A 97 6.44 -2.52 -12.54
CA ASP A 97 5.84 -3.86 -12.38
C ASP A 97 4.34 -3.79 -12.03
N LEU A 98 3.91 -2.79 -11.27
CA LEU A 98 2.51 -2.63 -10.86
C LEU A 98 1.64 -2.13 -12.02
N GLU A 99 2.12 -1.16 -12.78
CA GLU A 99 1.46 -0.68 -14.00
C GLU A 99 1.33 -1.80 -15.03
N GLU A 100 2.37 -2.60 -15.19
CA GLU A 100 2.39 -3.71 -16.13
C GLU A 100 1.42 -4.85 -15.73
N LEU A 101 1.27 -5.11 -14.42
CA LEU A 101 0.26 -6.04 -13.90
C LEU A 101 -1.16 -5.48 -14.04
N MET A 102 -1.34 -4.17 -13.92
CA MET A 102 -2.63 -3.50 -14.18
C MET A 102 -3.02 -3.55 -15.66
N ASN A 103 -2.05 -3.55 -16.57
CA ASN A 103 -2.30 -3.76 -18.01
C ASN A 103 -2.77 -5.19 -18.27
N LEU A 104 -2.08 -6.20 -17.71
CA LEU A 104 -2.51 -7.61 -17.81
C LEU A 104 -3.94 -7.83 -17.28
N ARG A 105 -4.29 -7.16 -16.16
CA ARG A 105 -5.67 -7.14 -15.64
C ARG A 105 -6.65 -6.61 -16.68
N SER A 106 -6.28 -5.54 -17.38
CA SER A 106 -7.15 -4.92 -18.39
C SER A 106 -7.35 -5.86 -19.59
N GLU A 107 -6.29 -6.52 -20.07
CA GLU A 107 -6.34 -7.51 -21.17
C GLU A 107 -7.26 -8.69 -20.83
N VAL A 108 -7.16 -9.26 -19.62
CA VAL A 108 -8.00 -10.39 -19.17
C VAL A 108 -9.48 -10.01 -19.01
N CYS A 109 -9.76 -8.75 -18.66
CA CYS A 109 -11.12 -8.25 -18.42
C CYS A 109 -11.83 -7.70 -19.66
N THR A 110 -11.11 -7.36 -20.73
CA THR A 110 -11.74 -6.89 -21.98
C THR A 110 -12.37 -8.04 -22.76
N LYS A 111 -13.64 -7.89 -23.13
CA LYS A 111 -14.32 -8.80 -24.06
C LYS A 111 -13.77 -8.56 -25.46
N ASP A 112 -12.96 -9.48 -25.97
CA ASP A 112 -12.68 -9.77 -27.39
C ASP A 112 -13.18 -8.73 -28.40
N LYS A 113 -12.61 -7.52 -28.36
CA LYS A 113 -12.80 -6.54 -29.43
C LYS A 113 -11.42 -6.11 -29.87
N GLN A 114 -10.90 -6.90 -30.82
CA GLN A 114 -9.61 -6.77 -31.50
C GLN A 114 -8.40 -7.24 -30.70
N ASP A 115 -8.38 -8.52 -30.32
CA ASP A 115 -7.13 -9.17 -29.95
C ASP A 115 -6.44 -9.70 -31.22
N GLU A 116 -5.16 -9.40 -31.40
CA GLU A 116 -4.34 -9.97 -32.47
C GLU A 116 -4.13 -11.49 -32.29
N ASN A 117 -4.54 -12.06 -31.15
CA ASN A 117 -4.34 -13.45 -30.79
C ASN A 117 -5.51 -13.99 -29.94
N PRO A 118 -6.64 -14.43 -30.54
CA PRO A 118 -7.83 -14.86 -29.81
C PRO A 118 -7.60 -16.15 -29.00
N SER A 119 -8.35 -16.30 -27.90
CA SER A 119 -8.33 -17.51 -27.06
C SER A 119 -8.76 -18.77 -27.82
N GLU A 120 -8.05 -19.87 -27.62
CA GLU A 120 -8.41 -21.19 -28.17
C GLU A 120 -9.43 -21.95 -27.28
N LEU A 121 -9.73 -21.44 -26.08
CA LEU A 121 -10.68 -22.05 -25.16
C LEU A 121 -12.12 -21.83 -25.62
N ASN A 122 -13.00 -22.78 -25.31
CA ASN A 122 -14.42 -22.59 -25.55
C ASN A 122 -15.00 -21.48 -24.63
N PRO A 123 -16.10 -20.81 -25.02
CA PRO A 123 -16.64 -19.67 -24.26
C PRO A 123 -16.94 -19.97 -22.78
N THR A 124 -17.45 -21.18 -22.48
CA THR A 124 -17.75 -21.59 -21.10
C THR A 124 -16.49 -21.73 -20.24
N LEU A 125 -15.42 -22.29 -20.81
CA LEU A 125 -14.11 -22.37 -20.14
C LEU A 125 -13.48 -20.99 -19.99
N GLN A 126 -13.63 -20.10 -20.98
CA GLN A 126 -13.17 -18.72 -20.85
C GLN A 126 -13.87 -18.00 -19.70
N ASP A 127 -15.19 -18.14 -19.56
CA ASP A 127 -15.94 -17.56 -18.44
C ASP A 127 -15.51 -18.11 -17.09
N LEU A 128 -15.28 -19.43 -17.00
CA LEU A 128 -14.75 -20.05 -15.80
C LEU A 128 -13.35 -19.52 -15.47
N MET A 129 -12.44 -19.49 -16.44
CA MET A 129 -11.07 -18.99 -16.26
C MET A 129 -11.06 -17.53 -15.84
N ARG A 130 -11.91 -16.67 -16.45
CA ARG A 130 -12.08 -15.28 -16.00
C ARG A 130 -12.50 -15.25 -14.53
N TYR A 131 -13.48 -16.05 -14.11
CA TYR A 131 -14.01 -16.05 -12.75
C TYR A 131 -13.00 -16.49 -11.68
N ILE A 132 -12.19 -17.51 -11.98
CA ILE A 132 -11.19 -18.09 -11.05
C ILE A 132 -9.79 -17.47 -11.20
N SER A 133 -9.61 -16.55 -12.15
CA SER A 133 -8.31 -15.93 -12.41
C SER A 133 -7.81 -15.12 -11.22
N SER A 134 -6.48 -15.09 -11.07
CA SER A 134 -5.76 -14.19 -10.17
C SER A 134 -6.17 -12.71 -10.37
N VAL A 135 -6.51 -12.33 -11.60
CA VAL A 135 -7.06 -11.01 -11.98
C VAL A 135 -8.39 -10.73 -11.28
N SER A 136 -9.35 -11.66 -11.36
CA SER A 136 -10.63 -11.53 -10.68
C SER A 136 -10.49 -11.52 -9.16
N ASP A 137 -9.55 -12.27 -8.61
CA ASP A 137 -9.29 -12.27 -7.17
C ASP A 137 -8.68 -10.96 -6.71
N LEU A 138 -7.76 -10.36 -7.48
CA LEU A 138 -7.26 -9.02 -7.22
C LEU A 138 -8.39 -7.99 -7.15
N ASP A 139 -9.39 -8.09 -8.02
CA ASP A 139 -10.56 -7.21 -8.02
C ASP A 139 -11.44 -7.35 -6.79
N LYS A 140 -11.74 -8.58 -6.40
CA LYS A 140 -12.50 -8.89 -5.18
C LYS A 140 -11.77 -8.37 -3.95
N LEU A 141 -10.45 -8.55 -3.89
CA LEU A 141 -9.62 -8.07 -2.79
C LEU A 141 -9.56 -6.54 -2.75
N GLN A 142 -9.33 -5.87 -3.88
CA GLN A 142 -9.37 -4.40 -3.96
C GLN A 142 -10.74 -3.82 -3.61
N ALA A 143 -11.83 -4.46 -4.03
CA ALA A 143 -13.18 -4.06 -3.63
C ALA A 143 -13.40 -4.21 -2.12
N THR A 144 -12.88 -5.30 -1.52
CA THR A 144 -12.92 -5.53 -0.07
C THR A 144 -12.15 -4.46 0.69
N LEU A 145 -10.93 -4.13 0.27
CA LEU A 145 -10.12 -3.07 0.88
C LEU A 145 -10.81 -1.70 0.80
N ARG A 146 -11.39 -1.36 -0.37
CA ARG A 146 -12.13 -0.11 -0.55
C ARG A 146 -13.32 0.02 0.40
N LYS A 147 -14.07 -1.07 0.64
CA LYS A 147 -15.17 -1.10 1.63
C LYS A 147 -14.70 -0.90 3.08
N MET A 148 -13.41 -1.07 3.34
CA MET A 148 -12.80 -0.96 4.68
C MET A 148 -11.94 0.30 4.83
N ASP A 149 -12.17 1.30 3.98
CA ASP A 149 -11.49 2.60 3.96
C ASP A 149 -9.99 2.49 3.64
N TYR A 150 -9.60 1.50 2.83
CA TYR A 150 -8.24 1.34 2.34
C TYR A 150 -8.20 1.44 0.82
N ASP A 151 -7.59 2.50 0.30
CA ASP A 151 -7.39 2.68 -1.14
C ASP A 151 -6.00 2.18 -1.55
N PHE A 152 -5.96 0.97 -2.10
CA PHE A 152 -4.73 0.36 -2.61
C PHE A 152 -4.05 1.20 -3.70
N ASN A 153 -4.83 1.88 -4.54
CA ASN A 153 -4.30 2.64 -5.67
C ASN A 153 -3.76 4.01 -5.25
N LYS A 154 -4.29 4.58 -4.16
CA LYS A 154 -3.83 5.87 -3.59
C LYS A 154 -2.84 5.72 -2.44
N ALA A 155 -2.46 4.49 -2.09
CA ALA A 155 -1.40 4.24 -1.11
C ALA A 155 -0.08 4.84 -1.66
N PRO A 156 0.48 5.90 -1.04
CA PRO A 156 1.23 6.87 -1.84
C PRO A 156 2.56 6.39 -2.45
N LEU A 157 3.10 5.21 -2.12
CA LEU A 157 4.28 4.65 -2.81
C LEU A 157 4.37 3.11 -2.73
N GLY A 158 3.27 2.39 -2.98
CA GLY A 158 3.32 0.95 -3.23
C GLY A 158 2.87 0.03 -2.08
N LYS A 159 3.01 -1.28 -2.33
CA LYS A 159 2.54 -2.37 -1.46
C LYS A 159 3.16 -2.24 -0.06
N LEU A 160 2.35 -2.44 0.98
CA LEU A 160 2.91 -2.62 2.32
C LEU A 160 3.78 -3.87 2.32
N SER A 161 4.87 -3.85 3.08
CA SER A 161 5.69 -5.05 3.32
C SER A 161 5.01 -5.99 4.32
N ASP A 162 5.38 -7.26 4.31
CA ASP A 162 4.89 -8.27 5.28
C ASP A 162 5.19 -7.82 6.71
N GLU A 163 6.38 -7.25 6.93
CA GLU A 163 6.77 -6.68 8.22
C GLU A 163 5.79 -5.60 8.69
N GLN A 164 5.29 -4.78 7.77
CA GLN A 164 4.32 -3.73 8.06
C GLN A 164 2.93 -4.30 8.35
N ILE A 165 2.50 -5.33 7.61
CA ILE A 165 1.24 -6.04 7.85
C ILE A 165 1.28 -6.72 9.23
N GLN A 166 2.38 -7.39 9.57
CA GLN A 166 2.60 -7.98 10.90
C GLN A 166 2.64 -6.93 12.00
N ALA A 167 3.22 -5.76 11.75
CA ALA A 167 3.14 -4.64 12.68
C ALA A 167 1.70 -4.14 12.88
N GLY A 168 0.88 -4.15 11.81
CA GLY A 168 -0.56 -3.88 11.85
C GLY A 168 -1.31 -4.87 12.76
N TYR A 169 -1.08 -6.18 12.58
CA TYR A 169 -1.65 -7.21 13.46
C TYR A 169 -1.28 -6.99 14.93
N LYS A 170 0.00 -6.69 15.21
CA LYS A 170 0.46 -6.41 16.57
C LYS A 170 -0.25 -5.20 17.19
N ALA A 171 -0.45 -4.12 16.44
CA ALA A 171 -1.18 -2.96 16.92
C ALA A 171 -2.67 -3.27 17.12
N LEU A 172 -3.30 -4.02 16.21
CA LEU A 172 -4.70 -4.40 16.32
C LEU A 172 -4.98 -5.31 17.53
N ARG A 173 -4.05 -6.22 17.87
CA ARG A 173 -4.12 -7.02 19.10
C ARG A 173 -4.10 -6.15 20.37
N LYS A 174 -3.40 -5.00 20.36
CA LYS A 174 -3.46 -4.05 21.49
C LYS A 174 -4.85 -3.44 21.62
N VAL A 175 -5.47 -3.05 20.50
CA VAL A 175 -6.84 -2.53 20.47
C VAL A 175 -7.81 -3.56 21.05
N GLU A 176 -7.74 -4.81 20.57
CA GLU A 176 -8.57 -5.91 21.06
C GLU A 176 -8.40 -6.13 22.58
N LYS A 177 -7.16 -6.11 23.07
CA LYS A 177 -6.85 -6.23 24.50
C LYS A 177 -7.47 -5.10 25.31
N CYS A 178 -7.40 -3.86 24.82
CA CYS A 178 -8.02 -2.70 25.47
C CYS A 178 -9.54 -2.86 25.58
N ILE A 179 -10.20 -3.35 24.52
CA ILE A 179 -11.65 -3.61 24.49
C ILE A 179 -12.01 -4.71 25.50
N LYS A 180 -11.35 -5.87 25.43
CA LYS A 180 -11.63 -7.04 26.28
C LYS A 180 -11.45 -6.75 27.77
N LYS A 181 -10.43 -5.97 28.12
CA LYS A 181 -10.14 -5.59 29.51
C LYS A 181 -10.92 -4.37 29.99
N LYS A 182 -11.72 -3.72 29.12
CA LYS A 182 -12.41 -2.46 29.40
C LYS A 182 -11.44 -1.40 29.95
N GLU A 183 -10.29 -1.26 29.28
CA GLU A 183 -9.27 -0.28 29.66
C GLU A 183 -9.79 1.16 29.55
N LYS A 184 -9.07 2.10 30.15
CA LYS A 184 -9.39 3.53 30.06
C LYS A 184 -9.51 3.98 28.60
N HIS A 185 -10.50 4.81 28.31
CA HIS A 185 -10.76 5.33 26.95
C HIS A 185 -9.51 5.95 26.30
N ALA A 186 -8.68 6.67 27.06
CA ALA A 186 -7.44 7.25 26.56
C ALA A 186 -6.46 6.21 25.98
N LEU A 187 -6.31 5.05 26.63
CA LEU A 187 -5.45 3.96 26.17
C LEU A 187 -6.00 3.30 24.90
N LEU A 188 -7.32 3.15 24.81
CA LEU A 188 -7.97 2.62 23.61
C LEU A 188 -7.74 3.55 22.41
N VAL A 189 -7.87 4.86 22.61
CA VAL A 189 -7.62 5.86 21.56
C VAL A 189 -6.15 5.83 21.11
N GLU A 190 -5.21 5.70 22.04
CA GLU A 190 -3.78 5.55 21.70
C GLU A 190 -3.52 4.27 20.89
N ALA A 191 -4.13 3.14 21.27
CA ALA A 191 -4.02 1.89 20.51
C ALA A 191 -4.60 2.03 19.09
N CYS A 192 -5.73 2.73 18.92
CA CYS A 192 -6.30 3.03 17.61
C CYS A 192 -5.37 3.93 16.78
N ASN A 193 -4.75 4.94 17.39
CA ASN A 193 -3.75 5.79 16.73
C ASN A 193 -2.54 4.98 16.25
N ASP A 194 -2.02 4.06 17.06
CA ASP A 194 -0.91 3.15 16.70
C ASP A 194 -1.30 2.28 15.49
N PHE A 195 -2.52 1.72 15.49
CA PHE A 195 -3.03 0.92 14.37
C PHE A 195 -3.14 1.72 13.07
N TYR A 196 -3.84 2.86 13.06
CA TYR A 196 -4.03 3.66 11.85
C TYR A 196 -2.74 4.35 11.36
N THR A 197 -1.80 4.60 12.26
CA THR A 197 -0.47 5.09 11.88
C THR A 197 0.33 4.00 11.15
N ARG A 198 0.20 2.73 11.55
CA ARG A 198 0.86 1.61 10.87
C ARG A 198 0.17 1.19 9.59
N ILE A 199 -1.16 1.26 9.54
CA ILE A 199 -1.97 0.86 8.40
C ILE A 199 -2.74 2.09 7.91
N PRO A 200 -2.23 2.80 6.88
CA PRO A 200 -2.84 4.03 6.41
C PRO A 200 -4.25 3.77 5.85
N HIS A 201 -5.25 4.51 6.35
CA HIS A 201 -6.64 4.43 5.88
C HIS A 201 -7.07 5.77 5.27
N ASP A 202 -7.94 5.73 4.26
CA ASP A 202 -8.61 6.90 3.67
C ASP A 202 -9.99 7.08 4.29
N PHE A 203 -10.07 7.90 5.34
CA PHE A 203 -11.35 8.29 5.97
C PHE A 203 -12.01 9.51 5.30
N GLY A 204 -11.57 9.93 4.11
CA GLY A 204 -11.97 11.21 3.53
C GLY A 204 -11.69 12.35 4.50
N MET A 205 -12.56 13.36 4.61
CA MET A 205 -12.40 14.48 5.56
C MET A 205 -12.87 14.15 6.99
N LYS A 206 -13.43 12.96 7.22
CA LYS A 206 -13.96 12.56 8.52
C LYS A 206 -12.84 12.18 9.49
N ARG A 207 -13.11 12.36 10.77
CA ARG A 207 -12.23 11.88 11.84
C ARG A 207 -12.11 10.35 11.74
N PRO A 208 -10.89 9.77 11.86
CA PRO A 208 -10.74 8.32 11.97
C PRO A 208 -11.63 7.76 13.10
N PRO A 209 -12.42 6.70 12.87
CA PRO A 209 -13.30 6.15 13.88
C PRO A 209 -12.50 5.40 14.96
N ILE A 210 -12.94 5.48 16.22
CA ILE A 210 -12.39 4.65 17.30
C ILE A 210 -12.96 3.24 17.17
N ILE A 211 -12.09 2.25 17.24
CA ILE A 211 -12.48 0.83 17.24
C ILE A 211 -12.90 0.49 18.66
N THR A 212 -14.18 0.20 18.87
CA THR A 212 -14.79 -0.02 20.19
C THR A 212 -15.32 -1.43 20.38
N THR A 213 -15.58 -2.17 19.30
CA THR A 213 -16.16 -3.51 19.38
C THR A 213 -15.26 -4.60 18.80
N VAL A 214 -15.52 -5.86 19.20
CA VAL A 214 -14.77 -7.02 18.70
C VAL A 214 -15.09 -7.29 17.22
N GLU A 215 -16.30 -6.97 16.77
CA GLU A 215 -16.72 -7.08 15.38
C GLU A 215 -15.95 -6.09 14.50
N GLU A 216 -15.69 -4.87 14.99
CA GLU A 216 -14.83 -3.90 14.31
C GLU A 216 -13.39 -4.39 14.21
N VAL A 217 -12.86 -4.97 15.29
CA VAL A 217 -11.53 -5.63 15.27
C VAL A 217 -11.51 -6.74 14.22
N SER A 218 -12.52 -7.62 14.18
CA SER A 218 -12.62 -8.70 13.19
C SER A 218 -12.65 -8.16 11.75
N ARG A 219 -13.37 -7.06 11.50
CA ARG A 219 -13.34 -6.38 10.19
C ARG A 219 -11.93 -5.90 9.82
N LYS A 220 -11.17 -5.37 10.78
CA LYS A 220 -9.79 -4.93 10.55
C LYS A 220 -8.80 -6.09 10.41
N VAL A 221 -9.08 -7.25 10.99
CA VAL A 221 -8.34 -8.50 10.71
C VAL A 221 -8.53 -8.90 9.25
N LYS A 222 -9.78 -8.95 8.77
CA LYS A 222 -10.07 -9.25 7.35
C LYS A 222 -9.39 -8.29 6.37
N LEU A 223 -9.25 -7.02 6.74
CA LEU A 223 -8.48 -6.05 5.97
C LEU A 223 -7.00 -6.46 5.86
N LEU A 224 -6.38 -6.89 6.96
CA LEU A 224 -4.97 -7.31 6.97
C LEU A 224 -4.75 -8.62 6.21
N GLU A 225 -5.70 -9.55 6.29
CA GLU A 225 -5.72 -10.78 5.49
C GLU A 225 -5.76 -10.43 4.00
N ALA A 226 -6.71 -9.60 3.58
CA ALA A 226 -6.83 -9.17 2.18
C ALA A 226 -5.58 -8.43 1.68
N LEU A 227 -4.90 -7.66 2.53
CA LEU A 227 -3.63 -7.02 2.16
C LEU A 227 -2.51 -8.04 1.92
N SER A 228 -2.48 -9.11 2.71
CA SER A 228 -1.53 -10.22 2.53
C SER A 228 -1.85 -10.99 1.24
N ASP A 229 -3.13 -11.28 1.00
CA ASP A 229 -3.57 -12.02 -0.18
C ASP A 229 -3.23 -11.27 -1.46
N ILE A 230 -3.38 -9.93 -1.49
CA ILE A 230 -2.99 -9.13 -2.64
C ILE A 230 -1.51 -9.31 -3.00
N GLN A 231 -0.62 -9.46 -2.01
CA GLN A 231 0.80 -9.68 -2.31
C GLN A 231 0.99 -11.01 -3.04
N VAL A 232 0.38 -12.07 -2.53
CA VAL A 232 0.41 -13.41 -3.13
C VAL A 232 -0.22 -13.41 -4.53
N THR A 233 -1.40 -12.81 -4.69
CA THR A 233 -2.09 -12.68 -5.97
C THR A 233 -1.22 -11.96 -7.00
N LEU A 234 -0.56 -10.86 -6.62
CA LEU A 234 0.31 -10.13 -7.54
C LEU A 234 1.58 -10.92 -7.89
N GLU A 235 2.10 -11.75 -7.00
CA GLU A 235 3.18 -12.68 -7.32
C GLU A 235 2.75 -13.79 -8.28
N LEU A 236 1.54 -14.33 -8.10
CA LEU A 236 0.95 -15.31 -9.03
C LEU A 236 0.79 -14.71 -10.42
N MET A 237 0.21 -13.50 -10.52
CA MET A 237 0.09 -12.78 -11.79
C MET A 237 1.43 -12.56 -12.49
N ARG A 238 2.50 -12.25 -11.73
CA ARG A 238 3.86 -12.14 -12.28
C ARG A 238 4.38 -13.46 -12.84
N LYS A 239 4.08 -14.60 -12.19
CA LYS A 239 4.47 -15.93 -12.66
C LYS A 239 3.69 -16.33 -13.91
N GLU A 240 2.39 -16.13 -13.91
CA GLU A 240 1.48 -16.38 -15.03
C GLU A 240 1.92 -15.62 -16.29
N LYS A 241 2.35 -14.36 -16.13
CA LYS A 241 2.89 -13.57 -17.24
C LYS A 241 4.13 -14.18 -17.89
N LYS A 242 5.02 -14.83 -17.12
CA LYS A 242 6.25 -15.45 -17.64
C LYS A 242 5.97 -16.73 -18.44
N LEU A 243 4.75 -17.29 -18.33
CA LEU A 243 4.36 -18.52 -18.97
C LEU A 243 3.79 -18.22 -20.37
N LYS A 244 4.61 -18.45 -21.41
CA LYS A 244 4.27 -18.53 -22.86
C LYS A 244 3.63 -17.28 -23.53
N LYS A 245 3.85 -17.14 -24.83
CA LYS A 245 3.18 -16.16 -25.71
C LYS A 245 1.86 -16.73 -26.26
N CYS A 246 0.88 -17.00 -25.40
CA CYS A 246 -0.49 -17.31 -25.82
C CYS A 246 -1.49 -16.31 -25.20
N HIS A 247 -2.77 -16.42 -25.53
CA HIS A 247 -3.80 -15.56 -24.98
C HIS A 247 -3.80 -15.60 -23.43
N PRO A 248 -3.98 -14.48 -22.70
CA PRO A 248 -3.89 -14.43 -21.24
C PRO A 248 -4.77 -15.45 -20.51
N LEU A 249 -5.99 -15.73 -20.99
CA LEU A 249 -6.87 -16.76 -20.40
C LEU A 249 -6.32 -18.17 -20.58
N ASP A 250 -5.67 -18.43 -21.70
CA ASP A 250 -5.14 -19.74 -22.05
C ASP A 250 -3.91 -20.06 -21.18
N ARG A 251 -3.10 -19.04 -20.85
CA ARG A 251 -1.99 -19.12 -19.89
C ARG A 251 -2.43 -19.54 -18.49
N LEU A 252 -3.67 -19.24 -18.09
CA LEU A 252 -4.23 -19.62 -16.79
C LEU A 252 -4.73 -21.07 -16.79
N TYR A 253 -5.08 -21.60 -17.96
CA TYR A 253 -5.59 -22.96 -18.13
C TYR A 253 -4.47 -24.02 -18.24
N PHE A 254 -3.47 -23.79 -19.09
CA PHE A 254 -2.38 -24.74 -19.37
C PHE A 254 -1.35 -25.06 -18.26
N PRO A 255 -1.23 -24.32 -17.14
CA PRO A 255 -0.34 -24.73 -16.04
C PRO A 255 -0.79 -26.00 -15.32
N TRP A 256 -2.03 -26.45 -15.55
CA TRP A 256 -2.68 -27.58 -14.87
C TRP A 256 -2.76 -28.85 -15.73
N SER A 257 -2.17 -28.84 -16.92
CA SER A 257 -2.10 -29.95 -17.90
C SER A 257 -0.66 -30.37 -18.14
#